data_AF-A0A418HJU0-F1
#
_entry.id   AF-A0A418HJU0-F1
#
_cell.length_a   1.000
_cell.length_b   1.000
_cell.length_c   1.000
_cell.angle_alpha   90.00
_cell.angle_beta   90.00
_cell.angle_gamma   90.00
#
_symmetry.space_group_name_H-M   'P 1'
#
loop_
_entity.id
_entity.type
_entity.pdbx_description
1 polymer ?
#
loop_
_entity_poly.entity_id
_entity_poly.type
_entity_poly.pdbx_seq_one_letter_code
_entity_poly.pdbx_strand_id
1 'polypeptide(L)'
;KKFNGGEQLKVTSTDPSGNKSDEKVIDVKDATPPVAPTVSEVTSESPQVSGTAEAGSTVKVELPDGTELTGVADDQGNYTI
;
A
#
# COMPACT_ATOMS: atom_id res chain seq x y z
N LYS A 1 -5.35 -14.01 -14.90
CA LYS A 1 -4.60 -12.73 -14.89
C LYS A 1 -4.97 -12.00 -13.62
N LYS A 2 -4.01 -11.58 -12.81
CA LYS A 2 -4.25 -10.71 -11.64
C LYS A 2 -3.99 -9.27 -12.08
N PHE A 3 -4.82 -8.34 -11.63
CA PHE A 3 -4.57 -6.91 -11.77
C PHE A 3 -3.89 -6.39 -10.50
N ASN A 4 -2.98 -5.44 -10.66
CA ASN A 4 -2.20 -4.89 -9.56
C ASN A 4 -2.71 -3.51 -9.12
N GLY A 5 -3.67 -2.93 -9.84
CA GLY A 5 -4.09 -1.55 -9.64
C GLY A 5 -3.28 -0.58 -10.51
N GLY A 6 -3.89 0.56 -10.84
CA GLY A 6 -3.32 1.55 -11.74
C GLY A 6 -3.39 1.18 -13.23
N GLU A 7 -3.90 0.00 -13.58
CA GLU A 7 -4.14 -0.39 -14.97
C GLU A 7 -5.47 0.17 -15.50
N GLN A 8 -5.59 0.33 -16.82
CA GLN A 8 -6.85 0.61 -17.50
C GLN A 8 -7.33 -0.58 -18.32
N LEU A 9 -8.61 -0.92 -18.16
CA LEU A 9 -9.28 -1.93 -18.96
C LEU A 9 -10.16 -1.26 -20.00
N LYS A 10 -10.08 -1.75 -21.24
CA LYS A 10 -10.92 -1.35 -22.37
C LYS A 10 -11.85 -2.50 -22.72
N VAL A 11 -13.16 -2.24 -22.69
CA VAL A 11 -14.19 -3.25 -22.92
C VAL A 11 -15.04 -2.82 -24.12
N THR A 12 -15.16 -3.70 -25.10
CA THR A 12 -16.03 -3.55 -26.29
C THR A 12 -16.70 -4.88 -26.58
N SER A 13 -17.89 -4.85 -27.18
CA SER A 13 -18.56 -6.04 -27.71
C SER A 13 -18.78 -5.92 -29.21
N THR A 14 -18.80 -7.05 -29.92
CA THR A 14 -19.16 -7.12 -31.33
C THR A 14 -20.29 -8.13 -31.51
N ASP A 15 -21.35 -7.78 -32.24
CA ASP A 15 -22.46 -8.68 -32.53
C ASP A 15 -22.14 -9.68 -33.67
N PRO A 16 -22.96 -10.72 -33.93
CA PRO A 16 -22.71 -11.69 -35.00
C PRO A 16 -22.73 -11.10 -36.42
N SER A 17 -23.31 -9.91 -36.61
CA SER A 17 -23.33 -9.19 -37.89
C SER A 17 -22.10 -8.29 -38.06
N GLY A 18 -21.26 -8.18 -37.03
CA GLY A 18 -20.01 -7.40 -37.05
C GLY A 18 -20.12 -5.99 -36.47
N ASN A 19 -21.26 -5.58 -35.90
CA ASN A 19 -21.38 -4.24 -35.31
C ASN A 19 -20.65 -4.17 -33.97
N LYS A 20 -19.76 -3.20 -33.80
CA LYS A 20 -18.98 -2.99 -32.57
C LYS A 20 -19.63 -1.93 -31.68
N SER A 21 -19.65 -2.16 -30.37
CA SER A 21 -20.07 -1.16 -29.38
C SER A 21 -19.03 -0.05 -29.24
N ASP A 22 -19.45 1.05 -28.59
CA ASP A 22 -18.51 2.00 -28.03
C ASP A 22 -17.58 1.36 -26.98
N GLU A 23 -16.39 1.95 -26.80
CA GLU A 23 -15.41 1.53 -25.80
C GLU A 23 -15.83 2.00 -24.39
N LYS A 24 -15.80 1.09 -23.42
CA LYS A 24 -15.86 1.43 -22.00
C LYS A 24 -14.47 1.29 -21.37
N VAL A 25 -14.00 2.36 -20.75
CA VAL A 25 -12.75 2.38 -19.96
C VAL A 25 -13.07 2.20 -18.48
N ILE A 26 -12.28 1.38 -17.79
CA ILE A 26 -12.38 1.12 -16.36
C ILE A 26 -10.97 1.21 -15.77
N ASP A 27 -10.78 2.11 -14.80
CA ASP A 27 -9.56 2.14 -14.00
C ASP A 27 -9.59 1.03 -12.94
N VAL A 28 -8.54 0.22 -12.91
CA VAL A 28 -8.37 -0.77 -11.87
C VAL A 28 -7.82 -0.08 -10.63
N LYS A 29 -8.61 -0.10 -9.56
CA LYS A 29 -8.18 0.44 -8.26
C LYS A 29 -7.17 -0.50 -7.64
N ASP A 30 -6.08 0.07 -7.12
CA ASP A 30 -5.22 -0.67 -6.20
C ASP A 30 -5.96 -0.87 -4.88
N ALA A 31 -6.01 -2.12 -4.45
CA ALA A 31 -6.60 -2.55 -3.20
C ALA A 31 -5.63 -3.48 -2.43
N THR A 32 -4.37 -3.54 -2.85
CA THR A 32 -3.32 -4.31 -2.20
C THR A 32 -2.89 -3.56 -0.94
N PRO A 33 -3.07 -4.14 0.27
CA PRO A 33 -2.57 -3.51 1.49
C PRO A 33 -1.04 -3.47 1.49
N PRO A 34 -0.43 -2.51 2.18
CA PRO A 34 1.01 -2.53 2.39
C PRO A 34 1.43 -3.75 3.21
N VAL A 35 2.67 -4.15 3.07
CA VAL A 35 3.25 -5.20 3.93
C VAL A 35 3.26 -4.72 5.38
N ALA A 36 2.82 -5.56 6.30
CA ALA A 36 2.80 -5.23 7.72
C ALA A 36 4.22 -4.86 8.21
N PRO A 37 4.37 -3.79 9.01
CA PRO A 37 5.68 -3.42 9.53
C PRO A 37 6.19 -4.49 10.51
N THR A 38 7.50 -4.62 10.58
CA THR A 38 8.19 -5.34 11.65
C THR A 38 8.67 -4.35 12.70
N VAL A 39 8.93 -4.83 13.91
CA VAL A 39 9.50 -4.02 14.99
C VAL A 39 10.66 -4.80 15.61
N SER A 40 11.75 -4.09 15.88
CA SER A 40 12.87 -4.61 16.66
C SER A 40 12.47 -4.71 18.13
N GLU A 41 13.27 -5.40 18.94
CA GLU A 41 13.01 -5.46 20.39
C GLU A 41 12.99 -4.05 21.01
N VAL A 42 11.96 -3.78 21.81
CA VAL A 42 11.79 -2.53 22.55
C VAL A 42 11.80 -2.86 24.03
N THR A 43 12.65 -2.17 24.80
CA THR A 43 12.81 -2.33 26.24
C THR A 43 12.58 -1.00 26.95
N SER A 44 12.54 -0.98 28.29
CA SER A 44 12.44 0.27 29.06
C SER A 44 13.60 1.24 28.82
N GLU A 45 14.74 0.73 28.34
CA GLU A 45 15.94 1.51 28.06
C GLU A 45 16.03 1.95 26.58
N SER A 46 15.08 1.52 25.74
CA SER A 46 15.09 1.85 24.31
C SER A 46 14.69 3.32 24.12
N PRO A 47 15.54 4.16 23.50
CA PRO A 47 15.22 5.57 23.27
C PRO A 47 14.32 5.80 22.04
N GLN A 48 14.07 4.76 21.24
CA GLN A 48 13.39 4.83 19.95
C GLN A 48 12.79 3.47 19.58
N VAL A 49 11.85 3.47 18.64
CA VAL A 49 11.26 2.28 18.01
C VAL A 49 11.78 2.18 16.58
N SER A 50 12.40 1.04 16.24
CA SER A 50 12.92 0.79 14.90
C SER A 50 12.38 -0.51 14.31
N GLY A 51 12.38 -0.60 12.98
CA GLY A 51 11.97 -1.80 12.28
C GLY A 51 11.97 -1.59 10.77
N THR A 52 11.22 -2.45 10.07
CA THR A 52 11.04 -2.33 8.62
C THR A 52 9.57 -2.19 8.24
N ALA A 53 9.27 -1.42 7.21
CA ALA A 53 7.97 -1.34 6.56
C ALA A 53 8.15 -1.25 5.04
N GLU A 54 7.05 -1.12 4.29
CA GLU A 54 7.15 -0.81 2.87
C GLU A 54 7.80 0.57 2.65
N ALA A 55 8.75 0.67 1.72
CA ALA A 55 9.49 1.90 1.46
C ALA A 55 8.54 3.06 1.13
N GLY A 56 8.75 4.23 1.75
CA GLY A 56 7.90 5.40 1.61
C GLY A 56 6.54 5.31 2.32
N SER A 57 6.20 4.17 2.95
CA SER A 57 4.98 4.05 3.75
C SER A 57 5.11 4.81 5.07
N THR A 58 3.97 5.30 5.57
CA THR A 58 3.88 5.92 6.90
C THR A 58 3.70 4.83 7.95
N VAL A 59 4.63 4.77 8.90
CA VAL A 59 4.57 3.92 10.08
C VAL A 59 3.98 4.73 11.23
N LYS A 60 3.02 4.14 11.94
CA LYS A 60 2.39 4.70 13.14
C LYS A 60 2.65 3.79 14.33
N VAL A 61 3.11 4.38 15.43
CA VAL A 61 3.29 3.71 16.72
C VAL A 61 2.34 4.36 17.72
N GLU A 62 1.48 3.56 18.34
CA GLU A 62 0.58 4.02 19.40
C GLU A 62 1.16 3.59 20.76
N LEU A 63 1.43 4.57 21.62
CA LEU A 63 1.90 4.34 22.97
C LEU A 63 0.76 3.93 23.90
N PRO A 64 1.04 3.29 25.05
CA PRO A 64 0.00 2.84 25.98
C PRO A 64 -0.92 3.93 26.54
N ASP A 65 -0.47 5.19 26.53
CA ASP A 65 -1.26 6.36 26.93
C ASP A 65 -2.14 6.93 25.80
N GLY A 66 -2.10 6.31 24.61
CA GLY A 66 -2.82 6.72 23.40
C GLY A 66 -2.07 7.74 22.55
N THR A 67 -0.85 8.13 22.92
CA THR A 67 -0.03 9.04 22.08
C THR A 67 0.37 8.34 20.79
N GLU A 68 0.20 9.02 19.66
CA GLU A 68 0.58 8.51 18.35
C GLU A 68 1.89 9.15 17.89
N LEU A 69 2.87 8.31 17.57
CA LEU A 69 4.12 8.70 16.92
C LEU A 69 4.07 8.23 15.46
N THR A 70 4.66 9.02 14.56
CA THR A 70 4.70 8.69 13.13
C THR A 70 6.09 8.85 12.57
N GLY A 71 6.43 7.98 11.62
CA GLY A 71 7.66 8.03 10.85
C GLY A 71 7.41 7.54 9.44
N VAL A 72 8.34 7.81 8.53
CA VAL A 72 8.30 7.31 7.16
C VAL A 72 9.42 6.31 7.00
N ALA A 73 9.11 5.14 6.43
CA ALA A 73 10.15 4.19 6.07
C ALA A 73 10.96 4.74 4.89
N ASP A 74 12.28 4.66 4.98
CA ASP A 74 13.19 5.12 3.94
C ASP A 74 13.07 4.27 2.65
N ASP A 75 13.86 4.59 1.63
CA ASP A 75 13.85 3.89 0.34
C ASP A 75 14.28 2.41 0.44
N GLN A 76 14.87 2.01 1.58
CA GLN A 76 15.23 0.63 1.90
C GLN A 76 14.20 -0.06 2.81
N GLY A 77 13.16 0.66 3.22
CA GLY A 77 12.11 0.18 4.10
C GLY A 77 12.44 0.29 5.60
N ASN A 78 13.55 0.91 6.00
CA ASN A 78 13.88 1.07 7.42
C ASN A 78 13.18 2.29 8.00
N TYR A 79 12.72 2.20 9.25
CA TYR A 79 12.21 3.34 9.98
C TYR A 79 12.81 3.41 11.39
N THR A 80 12.83 4.63 11.94
CA THR A 80 13.14 4.91 13.35
C THR A 80 12.25 6.05 13.81
N ILE A 81 11.53 5.83 14.91
CA ILE A 81 10.55 6.75 15.50
C ILE A 81 10.92 6.99 16.96
#